data_AF-E1VR46-F1
#
_entry.id   AF-E1VR46-F1
#
_cell.length_a   1.000
_cell.length_b   1.000
_cell.length_c   1.000
_cell.angle_alpha   90.00
_cell.angle_beta   90.00
_cell.angle_gamma   90.00
#
_symmetry.space_group_name_H-M   'P 1'
#
loop_
_entity.id
_entity.type
_entity.pdbx_description
1 polymer ?
#
loop_
_entity_poly.entity_id
_entity_poly.type
_entity_poly.pdbx_seq_one_letter_code
_entity_poly.pdbx_strand_id
1 'polypeptide(L)' 'MTLQGGLGLPLTPEALQDKDPQSLVLTILDGRPGTPMSPWRRFLTEDEARWMVQQLQRGLPTQTH' A
#
# COMPACT_ATOMS: atom_id res chain seq x y z
N MET A 1 17.77 -4.34 -4.45
CA MET A 1 16.36 -4.80 -4.32
C MET A 1 15.49 -3.58 -4.55
N THR A 2 14.88 -3.46 -5.73
CA THR A 2 14.05 -2.32 -6.08
C THR A 2 12.65 -2.51 -5.51
N LEU A 3 11.94 -1.43 -5.16
CA LEU A 3 10.50 -1.43 -4.85
C LEU A 3 9.63 -1.76 -6.10
N GLN A 4 10.18 -2.53 -7.05
CA GLN A 4 9.49 -3.09 -8.21
C GLN A 4 8.89 -4.47 -7.89
N GLY A 5 8.98 -4.93 -6.64
CA GLY A 5 8.66 -6.28 -6.20
C GLY A 5 7.16 -6.60 -6.17
N GLY A 6 6.75 -7.60 -6.95
CA GLY A 6 6.23 -8.85 -6.39
C GLY A 6 4.93 -8.85 -5.59
N LEU A 7 4.09 -7.81 -5.64
CA LEU A 7 2.78 -7.78 -4.98
C LEU A 7 1.67 -7.31 -5.93
N GLY A 8 1.55 -7.96 -7.09
CA GLY A 8 0.36 -7.97 -7.94
C GLY A 8 0.00 -6.69 -8.72
N LEU A 9 0.31 -5.50 -8.24
CA LEU A 9 0.03 -4.20 -8.89
C LEU A 9 1.12 -3.16 -8.51
N PRO A 10 1.43 -2.18 -9.38
CA PRO A 10 2.37 -1.11 -9.05
C PRO A 10 1.83 -0.24 -7.91
N LEU A 11 2.56 -0.16 -6.80
CA LEU A 11 2.31 0.79 -5.69
C LEU A 11 2.93 2.16 -6.00
N THR A 12 2.81 2.62 -7.25
CA THR A 12 3.31 3.94 -7.62
C THR A 12 2.30 5.02 -7.23
N PRO A 13 2.75 6.26 -6.93
CA PRO A 13 1.84 7.36 -6.60
C PRO A 13 0.78 7.57 -7.68
N GLU A 14 1.16 7.45 -8.94
CA GLU A 14 0.27 7.67 -10.08
C GLU A 14 -0.82 6.59 -10.17
N ALA A 15 -0.54 5.36 -9.74
CA ALA A 15 -1.53 4.30 -9.71
C ALA A 15 -2.50 4.43 -8.52
N LEU A 16 -2.11 5.18 -7.48
CA LEU A 16 -2.84 5.31 -6.22
C LEU A 16 -3.57 6.65 -6.06
N GLN A 17 -3.26 7.66 -6.87
CA GLN A 17 -3.85 9.01 -6.81
C GLN A 17 -5.38 9.03 -6.98
N ASP A 18 -5.91 8.17 -7.86
CA ASP A 18 -7.35 8.10 -8.15
C ASP A 18 -8.11 7.12 -7.24
N LYS A 19 -7.41 6.48 -6.30
CA LYS A 19 -8.00 5.48 -5.40
C LYS A 19 -8.44 6.14 -4.10
N ASP A 20 -9.61 5.70 -3.61
CA ASP A 20 -10.10 6.13 -2.31
C ASP A 20 -9.15 5.69 -1.17
N PRO A 21 -8.67 6.61 -0.31
CA PRO A 21 -7.74 6.28 0.76
C PRO A 21 -8.30 5.27 1.77
N GLN A 22 -9.59 5.29 2.08
CA GLN A 22 -10.17 4.33 3.03
C GLN A 22 -10.23 2.92 2.42
N SER A 23 -10.54 2.81 1.14
CA SER A 23 -10.47 1.53 0.41
C SER A 23 -9.05 0.96 0.39
N LEU A 24 -8.03 1.81 0.25
CA LEU A 24 -6.63 1.40 0.33
C LEU A 24 -6.26 0.92 1.74
N VAL A 25 -6.70 1.61 2.79
CA VAL A 25 -6.51 1.19 4.19
C VAL A 25 -7.11 -0.19 4.43
N LEU A 26 -8.36 -0.41 4.00
CA LEU A 26 -9.01 -1.72 4.11
C LEU A 26 -8.29 -2.79 3.30
N THR A 27 -7.77 -2.45 2.12
CA THR A 27 -6.97 -3.38 1.31
C THR A 27 -5.68 -3.79 2.03
N ILE A 28 -5.04 -2.89 2.78
CA ILE A 28 -3.85 -3.21 3.57
C ILE A 28 -4.22 -4.10 4.78
N LEU A 29 -5.27 -3.74 5.51
CA LEU A 29 -5.65 -4.46 6.72
C LEU A 29 -6.24 -5.83 6.42
N ASP A 30 -7.19 -5.90 5.50
CA ASP A 30 -7.99 -7.10 5.22
C ASP A 30 -7.48 -7.89 4.01
N GLY A 31 -6.50 -7.35 3.27
CA GLY A 31 -5.96 -7.98 2.08
C GLY A 31 -6.95 -7.97 0.92
N ARG A 32 -6.67 -8.78 -0.11
CA ARG A 32 -7.60 -9.01 -1.22
C ARG A 32 -7.59 -10.49 -1.63
N PRO A 33 -8.72 -11.20 -1.48
CA PRO A 33 -8.84 -12.60 -1.88
C PRO A 33 -8.43 -12.81 -3.34
N GLY A 34 -7.69 -13.89 -3.61
CA GLY A 34 -7.22 -14.21 -4.97
C GLY A 34 -6.07 -13.34 -5.47
N THR A 35 -5.45 -12.53 -4.62
CA THR A 35 -4.23 -11.77 -4.95
C THR A 35 -3.10 -12.02 -3.95
N PRO A 36 -1.84 -11.65 -4.25
CA PRO A 36 -0.74 -11.71 -3.29
C PRO A 36 -0.90 -10.79 -2.05
N MET A 37 -1.93 -9.95 -2.01
CA MET A 37 -2.19 -9.02 -0.91
C MET A 37 -2.81 -9.76 0.29
N SER A 38 -1.97 -10.28 1.18
CA SER A 38 -2.40 -10.89 2.45
C SER A 38 -2.94 -9.84 3.44
N PRO A 39 -3.81 -10.20 4.39
CA PRO A 39 -4.28 -9.29 5.44
C PRO A 39 -3.19 -8.98 6.48
N TRP A 40 -3.02 -7.70 6.82
CA TRP A 40 -2.04 -7.23 7.81
C TRP A 40 -2.66 -6.76 9.13
N ARG A 41 -3.98 -6.84 9.31
CA ARG A 41 -4.69 -6.38 10.53
C ARG A 41 -4.19 -6.95 11.85
N ARG A 42 -3.48 -8.10 11.80
CA ARG A 42 -2.83 -8.72 12.96
C ARG A 42 -1.47 -8.10 13.34
N PHE A 43 -0.94 -7.22 12.50
CA PHE A 43 0.37 -6.58 12.65
C PHE A 43 0.31 -5.06 12.61
N LEU A 44 -0.76 -4.49 12.04
CA LEU A 44 -0.91 -3.05 11.83
C LEU A 44 -2.24 -2.57 12.39
N THR A 45 -2.18 -1.39 13.00
CA THR A 45 -3.35 -0.60 13.37
C THR A 45 -3.92 0.14 12.16
N GLU A 46 -5.16 0.63 12.29
CA GLU A 46 -5.79 1.44 11.24
C GLU A 46 -5.04 2.75 11.00
N ASP A 47 -4.52 3.38 12.06
CA ASP A 47 -3.76 4.63 11.96
C ASP A 47 -2.43 4.43 11.23
N GLU A 48 -1.71 3.34 11.50
CA GLU A 48 -0.48 2.98 10.78
C GLU A 48 -0.76 2.71 9.29
N ALA A 49 -1.85 1.98 9.00
CA ALA A 49 -2.27 1.74 7.62
C ALA A 49 -2.63 3.04 6.89
N ARG A 50 -3.35 3.96 7.57
CA ARG A 50 -3.70 5.28 7.05
C ARG A 50 -2.46 6.12 6.76
N TRP A 51 -1.48 6.12 7.67
CA TRP A 51 -0.20 6.79 7.46
C TRP A 51 0.53 6.21 6.24
N MET A 52 0.60 4.90 6.09
CA MET A 52 1.24 4.28 4.91
C MET A 52 0.56 4.67 3.60
N VAL A 53 -0.77 4.67 3.53
CA VAL A 53 -1.51 5.09 2.34
C VAL A 53 -1.16 6.54 1.96
N GLN A 54 -1.10 7.44 2.94
CA GLN A 54 -0.68 8.82 2.70
C GLN A 54 0.74 8.89 2.13
N GLN A 55 1.67 8.11 2.67
CA GLN A 55 3.05 8.08 2.18
C GLN A 55 3.15 7.50 0.76
N LEU A 56 2.38 6.46 0.46
CA LEU A 56 2.32 5.85 -0.86
C LEU A 56 1.74 6.82 -1.91
N GLN A 57 0.67 7.55 -1.57
CA GLN A 57 0.07 8.55 -2.46
C GLN A 57 0.98 9.76 -2.69
N ARG A 58 1.80 10.13 -1.70
CA ARG A 58 2.79 11.21 -1.82
C ARG A 58 4.04 10.80 -2.60
N GLY A 59 4.27 9.51 -2.77
CA GLY A 59 5.55 8.98 -3.23
C GLY A 59 6.49 8.70 -2.08
N LEU A 60 7.00 7.46 -2.05
CA LEU A 60 8.12 7.12 -1.20
C LEU A 60 9.37 7.81 -1.75
N PRO A 61 10.22 8.40 -0.89
CA PRO A 61 11.50 8.91 -1.36
C PRO A 61 12.25 7.76 -2.03
N THR A 62 12.57 7.92 -3.31
CA THR A 62 13.44 6.99 -4.02
C THR A 62 14.77 7.02 -3.28
N GLN A 63 15.05 5.95 -2.53
CA GLN A 63 16.34 5.76 -1.89
C GLN A 63 17.38 5.69 -3.02
N THR A 64 17.97 6.84 -3.32
CA THR A 64 19.11 6.95 -4.22
C THR A 64 20.28 6.39 -3.42
N HIS A 65 20.72 5.19 -3.79
CA HIS A 65 21.86 4.52 -3.19
C HIS A 65 22.88 4.19 -4.27
#